data_AF-A0A3M6VNQ0-F1
#
_entry.id   AF-A0A3M6VNQ0-F1
#
_cell.length_a   1.000
_cell.length_b   1.000
_cell.length_c   1.000
_cell.angle_alpha   90.00
_cell.angle_beta   90.00
_cell.angle_gamma   90.00
#
_symmetry.space_group_name_H-M   'P 1'
#
loop_
_entity.id
_entity.type
_entity.pdbx_description
1 polymer ?
#
loop_
_entity_poly.entity_id
_entity_poly.type
_entity_poly.pdbx_seq_one_letter_code
_entity_poly.pdbx_strand_id
1 'polypeptide(L)'
;MAPIIQTSAGLHAERVKKQVLEQSAEEIANQKVLQHYVKTVYFNDLWVSFLSKMSALVGLMSFVQVQRMRYSPRGLSFIAGFEALSVLIGASTVFFIQRWSNPLLAFKVAFAFSLLQGFWFMASYSSRFMALPRQAGDLLTDQIPFGLIYFVVCWISDRYMMRTQDIAKQTAQDLRAVLKGKYREDPTWADVVKVPQDDGPDPIVSINYSETLYSHIAPLLSVTDVMDCFRGVLKTNEYSERVLALTLDVIRENPANYTVWYYRRRVLEALGSDLRAELQFTADMALEHPKNYQIWKYRRDICTMLHDGSAEKEFCAMSFNVDSKNYHAWAHRQWVVKTFCLWDGELEFVDKMLLEDVRNNSAWNHRWFVVTNTVGLDTMEDRQREVGYTFEKIAMAVHNESPWNYLRGLVRGHEVTFAAHLKEKLQQILVTSPDCIFAAALLVDLYAKEGTEDALESASTLLETLMNDTDCVRKAYWQFRLSTLKRRE
;
A
#
# COMPACT_ATOMS: atom_id res chain seq x y z
N MET A 1 -37.96 -39.67 28.37
CA MET A 1 -36.71 -38.99 27.92
C MET A 1 -35.59 -40.01 27.94
N ALA A 2 -35.25 -40.58 26.77
CA ALA A 2 -34.09 -41.44 26.63
C ALA A 2 -32.83 -40.57 26.46
N PRO A 3 -31.65 -40.95 27.00
CA PRO A 3 -30.44 -40.16 26.84
C PRO A 3 -29.96 -40.28 25.39
N ILE A 4 -29.63 -39.14 24.78
CA ILE A 4 -28.97 -39.09 23.46
C ILE A 4 -27.58 -39.69 23.65
N ILE A 5 -27.39 -40.93 23.19
CA ILE A 5 -26.09 -41.59 23.15
C ILE A 5 -25.31 -40.92 22.02
N GLN A 6 -24.36 -40.05 22.35
CA GLN A 6 -23.39 -39.53 21.39
C GLN A 6 -22.65 -40.72 20.76
N THR A 7 -22.76 -40.86 19.44
CA THR A 7 -22.09 -41.93 18.70
C THR A 7 -20.57 -41.73 18.75
N SER A 8 -19.79 -42.81 18.72
CA SER A 8 -18.32 -42.77 18.69
C SER A 8 -17.76 -41.86 17.58
N ALA A 9 -18.50 -41.72 16.46
CA ALA A 9 -18.17 -40.82 15.38
C ALA A 9 -18.37 -39.33 15.74
N GLY A 10 -19.43 -39.00 16.50
CA GLY A 10 -19.67 -37.64 17.01
C GLY A 10 -18.61 -37.20 18.02
N LEU A 11 -18.20 -38.11 18.92
CA LEU A 11 -17.10 -37.87 19.87
C LEU A 11 -15.73 -37.73 19.20
N HIS A 12 -15.53 -38.40 18.05
CA HIS A 12 -14.31 -38.24 17.24
C HIS A 12 -14.31 -36.90 16.49
N ALA A 13 -15.43 -36.52 15.87
CA ALA A 13 -15.59 -35.24 15.19
C ALA A 13 -15.43 -34.04 16.15
N GLU A 14 -15.98 -34.11 17.37
CA GLU A 14 -15.75 -33.08 18.40
C GLU A 14 -14.28 -32.99 18.81
N ARG A 15 -13.58 -34.13 18.91
CA ARG A 15 -12.14 -34.16 19.25
C ARG A 15 -11.29 -33.53 18.16
N VAL A 16 -11.56 -33.88 16.90
CA VAL A 16 -10.87 -33.29 15.74
C VAL A 16 -11.15 -31.79 15.66
N LYS A 17 -12.41 -31.37 15.85
CA LYS A 17 -12.77 -29.95 15.88
C LYS A 17 -12.06 -29.18 16.99
N LYS A 18 -11.93 -29.76 18.19
CA LYS A 18 -11.21 -29.17 19.31
C LYS A 18 -9.70 -29.07 19.02
N GLN A 19 -9.11 -30.10 18.43
CA GLN A 19 -7.69 -30.08 18.02
C GLN A 19 -7.41 -29.03 16.95
N VAL A 20 -8.29 -28.89 15.95
CA VAL A 20 -8.18 -27.85 14.91
C VAL A 20 -8.29 -26.45 15.53
N LEU A 21 -9.19 -26.25 16.50
CA LEU A 21 -9.31 -24.96 17.21
C LEU A 21 -8.08 -24.64 18.05
N GLU A 22 -7.50 -25.64 18.72
CA GLU A 22 -6.26 -25.49 19.51
C GLU A 22 -5.06 -25.19 18.61
N GLN A 23 -4.91 -25.92 17.49
CA GLN A 23 -3.89 -25.66 16.47
C GLN A 23 -4.04 -24.27 15.85
N SER A 24 -5.28 -23.85 15.54
CA SER A 24 -5.56 -22.51 15.03
C SER A 24 -5.20 -21.41 16.06
N ALA A 25 -5.48 -21.64 17.34
CA ALA A 25 -5.11 -20.70 18.41
C ALA A 25 -3.58 -20.60 18.60
N GLU A 26 -2.88 -21.72 18.50
CA GLU A 26 -1.41 -21.78 18.53
C GLU A 26 -0.79 -21.06 17.33
N GLU A 27 -1.32 -21.27 16.12
CA GLU A 27 -0.90 -20.54 14.92
C GLU A 27 -1.11 -19.02 15.05
N ILE A 28 -2.25 -18.59 15.59
CA ILE A 28 -2.52 -17.16 15.86
C ILE A 28 -1.52 -16.60 16.88
N ALA A 29 -1.19 -17.37 17.93
CA ALA A 29 -0.21 -16.96 18.93
C ALA A 29 1.20 -16.82 18.32
N ASN A 30 1.61 -17.78 17.50
CA ASN A 30 2.87 -17.78 16.76
C ASN A 30 2.98 -16.57 15.82
N GLN A 31 1.89 -16.25 15.10
CA GLN A 31 1.83 -15.07 14.24
C GLN A 31 1.95 -13.77 15.05
N LYS A 32 1.30 -13.67 16.22
CA LYS A 32 1.42 -12.50 17.11
C LYS A 32 2.86 -12.29 17.60
N VAL A 33 3.57 -13.36 17.94
CA VAL A 33 4.98 -13.29 18.37
C VAL A 33 5.87 -12.70 17.26
N LEU A 34 5.66 -13.10 16.02
CA LEU A 34 6.44 -12.59 14.89
C LEU A 34 6.04 -11.19 14.45
N GLN A 35 4.74 -10.86 14.47
CA GLN A 35 4.29 -9.48 14.28
C GLN A 35 4.87 -8.56 15.36
N HIS A 36 4.96 -9.02 16.60
CA HIS A 36 5.60 -8.29 17.68
C HIS A 36 7.10 -8.11 17.42
N TYR A 37 7.79 -9.12 16.90
CA TYR A 37 9.18 -9.00 16.46
C TYR A 37 9.36 -7.95 15.36
N VAL A 38 8.59 -8.04 14.27
CA VAL A 38 8.66 -7.09 13.15
C VAL A 38 8.38 -5.65 13.61
N LYS A 39 7.33 -5.46 14.43
CA LYS A 39 7.02 -4.15 15.02
C LYS A 39 8.16 -3.64 15.91
N THR A 40 8.77 -4.51 16.69
CA THR A 40 9.92 -4.17 17.56
C THR A 40 11.13 -3.73 16.73
N VAL A 41 11.45 -4.45 15.65
CA VAL A 41 12.55 -4.09 14.74
C VAL A 41 12.26 -2.76 14.04
N TYR A 42 11.08 -2.59 13.45
CA TYR A 42 10.69 -1.36 12.77
C TYR A 42 10.71 -0.14 13.70
N PHE A 43 10.15 -0.28 14.91
CA PHE A 43 10.18 0.77 15.92
C PHE A 43 11.63 1.11 16.31
N ASN A 44 12.50 0.10 16.44
CA ASN A 44 13.91 0.34 16.74
C ASN A 44 14.60 1.13 15.63
N ASP A 45 14.41 0.76 14.37
CA ASP A 45 14.99 1.48 13.23
C ASP A 45 14.51 2.95 13.16
N LEU A 46 13.20 3.17 13.37
CA LEU A 46 12.62 4.52 13.41
C LEU A 46 13.22 5.35 14.54
N TRP A 47 13.40 4.75 15.72
CA TRP A 47 13.95 5.41 16.89
C TRP A 47 15.45 5.70 16.75
N VAL A 48 16.24 4.77 16.18
CA VAL A 48 17.65 5.01 15.84
C VAL A 48 17.77 6.14 14.83
N SER A 49 16.89 6.20 13.83
CA SER A 49 16.81 7.31 12.87
C SER A 49 16.52 8.64 13.56
N PHE A 50 15.54 8.66 14.46
CA PHE A 50 15.18 9.84 15.26
C PHE A 50 16.36 10.32 16.11
N LEU A 51 16.96 9.44 16.91
CA LEU A 51 18.11 9.76 17.77
C LEU A 51 19.30 10.26 16.92
N SER A 52 19.56 9.64 15.77
CA SER A 52 20.63 10.09 14.87
C SER A 52 20.40 11.51 14.36
N LYS A 53 19.15 11.87 14.02
CA LYS A 53 18.79 13.23 13.59
C LYS A 53 18.92 14.26 14.72
N MET A 54 18.72 13.85 15.98
CA MET A 54 18.93 14.73 17.14
C MET A 54 20.39 15.19 17.30
N SER A 55 21.37 14.47 16.74
CA SER A 55 22.76 14.95 16.69
C SER A 55 22.92 16.27 15.90
N ALA A 56 22.07 16.51 14.90
CA ALA A 56 22.05 17.77 14.16
C ALA A 56 21.59 18.93 15.06
N LEU A 57 20.68 18.68 16.01
CA LEU A 57 20.28 19.66 17.01
C LEU A 57 21.45 19.97 17.96
N VAL A 58 22.21 18.97 18.38
CA VAL A 58 23.44 19.17 19.18
C VAL A 58 24.43 20.04 18.40
N GLY A 59 24.68 19.72 17.13
CA GLY A 59 25.54 20.52 16.26
C GLY A 59 25.05 21.95 16.05
N LEU A 60 23.74 22.15 15.86
CA LEU A 60 23.12 23.46 15.71
C LEU A 60 23.23 24.28 17.00
N MET A 61 22.94 23.69 18.16
CA MET A 61 23.06 24.37 19.45
C MET A 61 24.51 24.77 19.74
N SER A 62 25.46 23.87 19.46
CA SER A 62 26.89 24.17 19.55
C SER A 62 27.31 25.28 18.59
N PHE A 63 26.79 25.30 17.36
CA PHE A 63 27.05 26.38 16.41
C PHE A 63 26.47 27.72 16.88
N VAL A 64 25.23 27.75 17.37
CA VAL A 64 24.59 28.96 17.90
C VAL A 64 25.38 29.53 19.07
N GLN A 65 25.84 28.67 19.99
CA GLN A 65 26.69 29.10 21.11
C GLN A 65 28.02 29.68 20.61
N VAL A 66 28.65 29.07 19.59
CA VAL A 66 29.85 29.61 18.95
C VAL A 66 29.60 30.95 18.23
N GLN A 67 28.46 31.12 17.57
CA GLN A 67 28.11 32.41 16.93
C GLN A 67 27.84 33.51 17.96
N ARG A 68 27.11 33.21 19.04
CA ARG A 68 26.92 34.16 20.15
C ARG A 68 28.25 34.65 20.71
N MET A 69 29.27 33.79 20.75
CA MET A 69 30.62 34.17 21.17
C MET A 69 31.35 35.11 20.20
N ARG A 70 31.11 35.02 18.88
CA ARG A 70 31.75 35.93 17.91
C ARG A 70 31.37 37.39 18.12
N TYR A 71 30.22 37.65 18.71
CA TYR A 71 29.74 38.99 19.06
C TYR A 71 30.08 39.40 20.50
N SER A 72 30.77 38.53 21.26
CA SER A 72 31.26 38.83 22.61
C SER A 72 32.63 39.52 22.55
N PRO A 73 32.90 40.54 23.38
CA PRO A 73 34.12 41.36 23.32
C PRO A 73 35.45 40.63 23.61
N ARG A 74 35.46 39.29 23.71
CA ARG A 74 36.62 38.49 24.12
C ARG A 74 37.05 37.38 23.14
N GLY A 75 36.46 37.30 21.94
CA GLY A 75 36.91 36.39 20.87
C GLY A 75 36.70 34.88 21.16
N LEU A 76 37.30 34.03 20.31
CA LEU A 76 37.25 32.55 20.42
C LEU A 76 37.98 32.09 21.70
N SER A 77 37.22 31.69 22.72
CA SER A 77 37.73 31.25 24.02
C SER A 77 37.67 29.72 24.18
N PHE A 78 38.15 29.19 25.32
CA PHE A 78 38.05 27.77 25.73
C PHE A 78 36.61 27.18 25.59
N ILE A 79 35.60 28.04 25.61
CA ILE A 79 34.20 27.67 25.37
C ILE A 79 33.98 27.08 23.97
N ALA A 80 34.74 27.50 22.95
CA ALA A 80 34.69 26.88 21.63
C ALA A 80 35.19 25.43 21.65
N GLY A 81 36.14 25.12 22.55
CA GLY A 81 36.58 23.75 22.82
C GLY A 81 35.49 22.91 23.49
N PHE A 82 34.70 23.50 24.41
CA PHE A 82 33.56 22.84 25.04
C PHE A 82 32.46 22.48 24.03
N GLU A 83 32.19 23.35 23.06
CA GLU A 83 31.22 23.09 21.98
C GLU A 83 31.77 22.14 20.91
N ALA A 84 33.07 22.21 20.59
CA ALA A 84 33.72 21.20 19.76
C ALA A 84 33.61 19.80 20.39
N LEU A 85 33.73 19.71 21.72
CA LEU A 85 33.52 18.48 22.46
C LEU A 85 32.08 17.97 22.35
N SER A 86 31.06 18.85 22.40
CA SER A 86 29.65 18.48 22.13
C SER A 86 29.47 17.85 20.75
N VAL A 87 30.09 18.42 19.71
CA VAL A 87 30.02 17.90 18.34
C VAL A 87 30.73 16.56 18.21
N LEU A 88 31.91 16.40 18.82
CA LEU A 88 32.65 15.14 18.83
C LEU A 88 31.90 14.02 19.57
N ILE A 89 31.28 14.34 20.72
CA ILE A 89 30.40 13.41 21.43
C ILE A 89 29.20 13.06 20.55
N GLY A 90 28.57 14.05 19.92
CA GLY A 90 27.44 13.86 19.01
C GLY A 90 27.76 12.91 17.86
N ALA A 91 28.86 13.17 17.15
CA ALA A 91 29.33 12.33 16.05
C ALA A 91 29.64 10.90 16.55
N SER A 92 30.44 10.76 17.61
CA SER A 92 30.82 9.45 18.16
C SER A 92 29.61 8.66 18.65
N THR A 93 28.60 9.34 19.20
CA THR A 93 27.32 8.74 19.60
C THR A 93 26.52 8.25 18.40
N VAL A 94 26.52 8.99 17.27
CA VAL A 94 25.90 8.54 16.01
C VAL A 94 26.60 7.28 15.49
N PHE A 95 27.93 7.27 15.45
CA PHE A 95 28.69 6.06 15.07
C PHE A 95 28.39 4.86 15.97
N PHE A 96 28.18 5.11 17.27
CA PHE A 96 27.77 4.09 18.23
C PHE A 96 26.35 3.54 17.93
N ILE A 97 25.32 4.39 17.85
CA ILE A 97 23.92 3.94 17.66
C ILE A 97 23.67 3.35 16.27
N GLN A 98 24.34 3.86 15.23
CA GLN A 98 24.25 3.34 13.86
C GLN A 98 25.08 2.06 13.64
N ARG A 99 25.86 1.65 14.65
CA ARG A 99 26.76 0.49 14.59
C ARG A 99 27.75 0.55 13.43
N TRP A 100 28.21 1.75 13.06
CA TRP A 100 29.16 1.94 11.97
C TRP A 100 30.58 1.54 12.36
N SER A 101 31.17 0.62 11.58
CA SER A 101 32.54 0.07 11.71
C SER A 101 32.86 -0.62 13.04
N ASN A 102 33.08 0.13 14.13
CA ASN A 102 33.43 -0.41 15.44
C ASN A 102 32.63 0.30 16.56
N PRO A 103 31.42 -0.20 16.90
CA PRO A 103 30.54 0.46 17.85
C PRO A 103 31.11 0.53 19.25
N LEU A 104 31.94 -0.43 19.65
CA LEU A 104 32.58 -0.45 20.96
C LEU A 104 33.61 0.68 21.09
N LEU A 105 34.39 0.92 20.04
CA LEU A 105 35.33 2.04 20.00
C LEU A 105 34.58 3.38 20.01
N ALA A 106 33.55 3.53 19.18
CA ALA A 106 32.72 4.73 19.13
C ALA A 106 32.06 5.04 20.50
N PHE A 107 31.55 4.02 21.18
CA PHE A 107 31.04 4.13 22.55
C PHE A 107 32.11 4.60 23.52
N LYS A 108 33.30 3.97 23.52
CA LYS A 108 34.41 4.35 24.42
C LYS A 108 34.81 5.81 24.23
N VAL A 109 34.88 6.27 22.98
CA VAL A 109 35.20 7.66 22.64
C VAL A 109 34.10 8.62 23.13
N ALA A 110 32.83 8.33 22.81
CA ALA A 110 31.71 9.15 23.25
C ALA A 110 31.62 9.21 24.79
N PHE A 111 31.79 8.08 25.46
CA PHE A 111 31.77 7.97 26.92
C PHE A 111 32.90 8.79 27.56
N ALA A 112 34.14 8.61 27.11
CA ALA A 112 35.29 9.34 27.65
C ALA A 112 35.14 10.86 27.47
N PHE A 113 34.72 11.32 26.29
CA PHE A 113 34.48 12.74 26.06
C PHE A 113 33.27 13.28 26.83
N SER A 114 32.22 12.48 27.04
CA SER A 114 31.08 12.87 27.86
C SER A 114 31.48 13.07 29.34
N LEU A 115 32.36 12.21 29.88
CA LEU A 115 32.92 12.37 31.22
C LEU A 115 33.77 13.63 31.34
N LEU A 116 34.62 13.89 30.33
CA LEU A 116 35.43 15.10 30.27
C LEU A 116 34.54 16.36 30.23
N GLN A 117 33.49 16.36 29.40
CA GLN A 117 32.55 17.46 29.30
C GLN A 117 31.77 17.67 30.59
N GLY A 118 31.34 16.57 31.24
CA GLY A 118 30.65 16.60 32.52
C GLY A 118 31.51 17.14 33.65
N PHE A 119 32.77 16.70 33.74
CA PHE A 119 33.72 17.20 34.73
C PHE A 119 34.00 18.69 34.53
N TRP A 120 34.21 19.13 33.29
CA TRP A 120 34.39 20.55 32.97
C TRP A 120 33.16 21.37 33.36
N PHE A 121 31.95 20.90 33.02
CA PHE A 121 30.71 21.55 33.40
C PHE A 121 30.55 21.68 34.92
N MET A 122 30.80 20.59 35.66
CA MET A 122 30.70 20.56 37.12
C MET A 122 31.76 21.43 37.79
N ALA A 123 32.99 21.44 37.30
CA ALA A 123 34.06 22.31 37.82
C ALA A 123 33.67 23.79 37.67
N SER A 124 33.19 24.20 36.49
CA SER A 124 32.76 25.59 36.27
C SER A 124 31.47 25.94 37.01
N TYR A 125 30.56 24.98 37.20
CA TYR A 125 29.38 25.16 38.06
C TYR A 125 29.77 25.35 39.53
N SER A 126 30.70 24.52 40.05
CA SER A 126 31.18 24.60 41.43
C SER A 126 31.92 25.91 41.70
N SER A 127 32.80 26.35 40.79
CA SER A 127 33.51 27.64 40.91
C SER A 127 32.54 28.82 41.00
N ARG A 128 31.45 28.79 40.19
CA ARG A 128 30.37 29.79 40.26
C ARG A 128 29.60 29.73 41.57
N PHE A 129 29.26 28.53 42.04
CA PHE A 129 28.54 28.32 43.29
C PHE A 129 29.36 28.81 44.50
N MET A 130 30.68 28.62 44.49
CA MET A 130 31.60 29.08 45.54
C MET A 130 32.04 30.54 45.39
N ALA A 131 31.48 31.29 44.43
CA ALA A 131 31.81 32.69 44.15
C ALA A 131 33.33 32.96 43.94
N LEU A 132 34.06 31.98 43.40
CA LEU A 132 35.48 32.13 43.11
C LEU A 132 35.71 33.09 41.93
N PRO A 133 36.86 33.78 41.85
CA PRO A 133 37.20 34.62 40.71
C PRO A 133 37.16 33.80 39.42
N ARG A 134 36.53 34.33 38.37
CA ARG A 134 36.41 33.66 37.08
C ARG A 134 37.79 33.37 36.48
N GLN A 135 38.04 32.12 36.14
CA GLN A 135 39.30 31.66 35.53
C GLN A 135 39.14 31.44 34.02
N ALA A 136 40.26 31.38 33.30
CA ALA A 136 40.26 31.02 31.89
C ALA A 136 39.75 29.57 31.73
N GLY A 137 38.64 29.40 31.00
CA GLY A 137 37.98 28.09 30.85
C GLY A 137 36.63 27.97 31.55
N ASP A 138 36.21 28.96 32.34
CA ASP A 138 34.87 28.99 32.92
C ASP A 138 33.78 29.19 31.86
N LEU A 139 32.71 28.39 31.98
CA LEU A 139 31.55 28.40 31.10
C LEU A 139 30.63 29.59 31.40
N LEU A 140 29.76 29.92 30.46
CA LEU A 140 28.69 30.91 30.70
C LEU A 140 27.58 30.32 31.57
N THR A 141 26.75 31.21 32.13
CA THR A 141 25.67 30.81 33.05
C THR A 141 24.59 29.97 32.39
N ASP A 142 24.39 30.18 31.09
CA ASP A 142 23.40 29.54 30.22
C ASP A 142 23.97 28.38 29.40
N GLN A 143 25.25 28.00 29.59
CA GLN A 143 25.80 26.84 28.89
C GLN A 143 25.30 25.54 29.48
N ILE A 144 25.03 24.60 28.60
CA ILE A 144 24.50 23.27 28.92
C ILE A 144 25.38 22.24 28.20
N PRO A 145 25.75 21.12 28.83
CA PRO A 145 26.57 20.07 28.21
C PRO A 145 25.70 19.21 27.26
N PHE A 146 25.29 19.78 26.12
CA PHE A 146 24.39 19.12 25.17
C PHE A 146 24.95 17.79 24.64
N GLY A 147 26.27 17.69 24.43
CA GLY A 147 26.92 16.44 24.05
C GLY A 147 26.71 15.31 25.07
N LEU A 148 27.00 15.56 26.34
CA LEU A 148 26.79 14.63 27.44
C LEU A 148 25.32 14.22 27.58
N ILE A 149 24.39 15.19 27.57
CA ILE A 149 22.96 14.91 27.70
C ILE A 149 22.50 14.00 26.56
N TYR A 150 22.88 14.33 25.32
CA TYR A 150 22.57 13.52 24.15
C TYR A 150 23.13 12.10 24.25
N PHE A 151 24.40 11.95 24.66
CA PHE A 151 25.03 10.64 24.85
C PHE A 151 24.29 9.79 25.89
N VAL A 152 23.91 10.36 27.04
CA VAL A 152 23.19 9.61 28.09
C VAL A 152 21.81 9.15 27.60
N VAL A 153 21.06 10.01 26.91
CA VAL A 153 19.75 9.65 26.33
C VAL A 153 19.90 8.52 25.32
N CYS A 154 20.88 8.62 24.42
CA CYS A 154 21.15 7.59 23.42
C CYS A 154 21.61 6.27 24.07
N TRP A 155 22.49 6.31 25.07
CA TRP A 155 22.99 5.11 25.74
C TRP A 155 21.92 4.37 26.53
N ILE A 156 21.06 5.09 27.27
CA ILE A 156 19.93 4.48 28.00
C ILE A 156 18.94 3.86 27.01
N SER A 157 18.62 4.56 25.92
CA SER A 157 17.75 4.06 24.86
C SER A 157 18.29 2.77 24.23
N ASP A 158 19.58 2.77 23.86
CA ASP A 158 20.26 1.63 23.27
C ASP A 158 20.19 0.37 24.15
N ARG A 159 20.41 0.53 25.47
CA ARG A 159 20.40 -0.59 26.42
C ARG A 159 19.02 -1.22 26.60
N TYR A 160 17.96 -0.41 26.59
CA TYR A 160 16.58 -0.92 26.71
C TYR A 160 16.13 -1.63 25.42
N MET A 161 16.54 -1.10 24.28
CA MET A 161 16.10 -1.58 22.96
C MET A 161 16.85 -2.84 22.51
N MET A 162 18.17 -2.91 22.70
CA MET A 162 18.95 -4.10 22.33
C MET A 162 18.46 -5.36 23.05
N ARG A 163 18.19 -5.28 24.35
CA ARG A 163 17.67 -6.42 25.12
C ARG A 163 16.31 -6.91 24.59
N THR A 164 15.46 -5.97 24.19
CA THR A 164 14.12 -6.29 23.65
C THR A 164 14.22 -6.89 22.24
N GLN A 165 15.13 -6.38 21.42
CA GLN A 165 15.37 -6.89 20.07
C GLN A 165 16.02 -8.27 20.07
N ASP A 166 17.00 -8.53 20.95
CA ASP A 166 17.67 -9.84 21.03
C ASP A 166 16.71 -10.94 21.49
N ILE A 167 15.87 -10.67 22.49
CA ILE A 167 14.84 -11.60 22.96
C ILE A 167 13.84 -11.87 21.84
N ALA A 168 13.36 -10.82 21.16
CA ALA A 168 12.39 -10.98 20.08
C ALA A 168 13.00 -11.70 18.87
N LYS A 169 14.29 -11.49 18.58
CA LYS A 169 15.05 -12.18 17.53
C LYS A 169 15.22 -13.66 17.86
N GLN A 170 15.64 -14.00 19.07
CA GLN A 170 15.80 -15.39 19.50
C GLN A 170 14.47 -16.12 19.45
N THR A 171 13.41 -15.52 20.00
CA THR A 171 12.05 -16.11 19.97
C THR A 171 11.57 -16.35 18.53
N ALA A 172 11.82 -15.39 17.62
CA ALA A 172 11.49 -15.55 16.21
C ALA A 172 12.34 -16.64 15.51
N GLN A 173 13.61 -16.79 15.87
CA GLN A 173 14.48 -17.83 15.33
C GLN A 173 14.07 -19.23 15.83
N ASP A 174 13.78 -19.36 17.11
CA ASP A 174 13.32 -20.62 17.71
C ASP A 174 11.99 -21.05 17.09
N LEU A 175 11.04 -20.12 16.92
CA LEU A 175 9.76 -20.40 16.27
C LEU A 175 9.92 -20.80 14.80
N ARG A 176 10.82 -20.13 14.05
CA ARG A 176 11.12 -20.50 12.66
C ARG A 176 11.74 -21.90 12.56
N ALA A 177 12.62 -22.26 13.51
CA ALA A 177 13.24 -23.58 13.53
C ALA A 177 12.18 -24.68 13.69
N VAL A 178 11.18 -24.47 14.56
CA VAL A 178 10.05 -25.40 14.75
C VAL A 178 9.18 -25.49 13.49
N LEU A 179 8.91 -24.36 12.83
CA LEU A 179 8.01 -24.33 11.66
C LEU A 179 8.67 -24.84 10.36
N LYS A 180 10.00 -24.87 10.28
CA LYS A 180 10.75 -25.29 9.08
C LYS A 180 10.50 -26.74 8.64
N GLY A 181 10.13 -27.61 9.57
CA GLY A 181 9.85 -29.03 9.33
C GLY A 181 8.37 -29.40 9.44
N LYS A 182 7.45 -28.43 9.50
CA LYS A 182 6.03 -28.64 9.83
C LYS A 182 5.42 -29.86 9.13
N TYR A 183 5.55 -30.00 7.81
CA TYR A 183 4.90 -31.09 7.07
C TYR A 183 5.75 -32.35 6.91
N ARG A 184 7.07 -32.21 6.94
CA ARG A 184 8.02 -33.34 6.94
C ARG A 184 8.04 -34.10 8.26
N GLU A 185 7.91 -33.40 9.38
CA GLU A 185 8.06 -33.93 10.73
C GLU A 185 6.72 -34.21 11.43
N ASP A 186 5.62 -33.58 11.01
CA ASP A 186 4.30 -33.81 11.61
C ASP A 186 3.80 -35.25 11.32
N PRO A 187 3.57 -36.07 12.37
CA PRO A 187 3.06 -37.42 12.22
C PRO A 187 1.72 -37.51 11.49
N THR A 188 0.89 -36.47 11.54
CA THR A 188 -0.40 -36.42 10.85
C THR A 188 -0.28 -36.36 9.33
N TRP A 189 0.92 -36.08 8.80
CA TRP A 189 1.21 -36.07 7.37
C TRP A 189 2.06 -37.26 6.92
N ALA A 190 2.44 -38.17 7.82
CA ALA A 190 3.37 -39.27 7.53
C ALA A 190 2.92 -40.20 6.39
N ASP A 191 1.61 -40.31 6.16
CA ASP A 191 1.00 -41.11 5.08
C ASP A 191 1.11 -40.46 3.69
N VAL A 192 1.34 -39.15 3.60
CA VAL A 192 1.51 -38.43 2.34
C VAL A 192 2.98 -38.46 1.94
N VAL A 193 3.27 -38.95 0.74
CA VAL A 193 4.62 -38.86 0.14
C VAL A 193 4.86 -37.43 -0.32
N LYS A 194 5.94 -36.81 0.17
CA LYS A 194 6.33 -35.42 -0.17
C LYS A 194 6.99 -35.46 -1.54
N VAL A 195 6.48 -34.69 -2.48
CA VAL A 195 6.90 -34.73 -3.89
C VAL A 195 7.71 -33.46 -4.21
N PRO A 196 9.03 -33.56 -4.37
CA PRO A 196 9.87 -32.43 -4.76
C PRO A 196 9.43 -31.81 -6.09
N GLN A 197 9.76 -30.52 -6.28
CA GLN A 197 9.65 -29.92 -7.61
C GLN A 197 10.67 -30.57 -8.55
N ASP A 198 10.22 -31.02 -9.71
CA ASP A 198 11.10 -31.50 -10.78
C ASP A 198 11.27 -30.39 -11.82
N ASP A 199 12.38 -29.65 -11.72
CA ASP A 199 12.78 -28.61 -12.68
C ASP A 199 13.67 -29.17 -13.82
N GLY A 200 13.84 -30.49 -13.89
CA GLY A 200 14.72 -31.17 -14.84
C GLY A 200 16.22 -31.10 -14.46
N PRO A 201 17.09 -31.69 -15.28
CA PRO A 201 18.53 -31.76 -15.02
C PRO A 201 19.25 -30.41 -15.19
N ASP A 202 18.75 -29.52 -16.05
CA ASP A 202 19.31 -28.21 -16.36
C ASP A 202 18.26 -27.11 -16.12
N PRO A 203 17.97 -26.77 -14.85
CA PRO A 203 16.85 -25.90 -14.52
C PRO A 203 17.09 -24.46 -14.97
N ILE A 204 16.11 -23.89 -15.68
CA ILE A 204 16.08 -22.47 -16.04
C ILE A 204 15.18 -21.69 -15.09
N VAL A 205 15.49 -20.42 -14.85
CA VAL A 205 14.73 -19.53 -13.93
C VAL A 205 14.44 -20.16 -12.55
N SER A 206 15.34 -21.02 -12.07
CA SER A 206 15.18 -21.71 -10.80
C SER A 206 15.12 -20.72 -9.64
N ILE A 207 14.05 -20.84 -8.85
CA ILE A 207 13.86 -20.01 -7.67
C ILE A 207 14.63 -20.67 -6.53
N ASN A 208 15.60 -19.94 -5.98
CA ASN A 208 16.24 -20.36 -4.76
C ASN A 208 15.28 -20.11 -3.59
N TYR A 209 14.52 -21.14 -3.22
CA TYR A 209 13.57 -21.12 -2.10
C TYR A 209 14.26 -21.03 -0.71
N SER A 210 15.59 -20.84 -0.63
CA SER A 210 16.28 -20.64 0.64
C SER A 210 15.92 -19.32 1.32
N GLU A 211 16.05 -19.31 2.65
CA GLU A 211 15.45 -18.40 3.64
C GLU A 211 15.70 -16.89 3.49
N THR A 212 16.48 -16.43 2.50
CA THR A 212 17.08 -15.09 2.53
C THR A 212 16.56 -14.06 1.53
N LEU A 213 15.71 -14.42 0.54
CA LEU A 213 15.55 -13.54 -0.63
C LEU A 213 14.30 -12.65 -0.71
N TYR A 214 13.35 -12.69 0.21
CA TYR A 214 12.20 -11.76 0.14
C TYR A 214 11.86 -11.10 1.48
N SER A 215 12.36 -9.86 1.62
CA SER A 215 11.82 -8.78 2.45
C SER A 215 11.86 -8.95 3.98
N HIS A 216 11.63 -7.86 4.69
CA HIS A 216 11.66 -7.74 6.16
C HIS A 216 10.63 -8.60 6.91
N ILE A 217 9.92 -9.49 6.20
CA ILE A 217 9.02 -10.53 6.69
C ILE A 217 9.43 -11.84 5.99
N ALA A 218 10.41 -12.54 6.56
CA ALA A 218 10.83 -13.85 6.05
C ALA A 218 9.66 -14.85 6.09
N PRO A 219 9.55 -15.78 5.12
CA PRO A 219 8.47 -16.78 5.08
C PRO A 219 8.39 -17.57 6.39
N LEU A 220 7.16 -17.84 6.82
CA LEU A 220 6.87 -18.46 8.11
C LEU A 220 7.26 -19.95 8.11
N LEU A 221 7.14 -20.57 6.93
CA LEU A 221 7.38 -21.98 6.69
C LEU A 221 8.48 -22.15 5.63
N SER A 222 9.04 -23.36 5.57
CA SER A 222 9.86 -23.75 4.44
C SER A 222 8.97 -23.88 3.20
N VAL A 223 9.11 -22.98 2.23
CA VAL A 223 8.33 -23.02 0.96
C VAL A 223 8.45 -24.39 0.30
N THR A 224 9.64 -24.99 0.32
CA THR A 224 9.88 -26.34 -0.18
C THR A 224 9.07 -27.38 0.58
N ASP A 225 9.05 -27.33 1.92
CA ASP A 225 8.30 -28.29 2.75
C ASP A 225 6.80 -28.25 2.45
N VAL A 226 6.22 -27.04 2.45
CA VAL A 226 4.80 -26.79 2.16
C VAL A 226 4.43 -27.25 0.76
N MET A 227 5.22 -26.86 -0.24
CA MET A 227 4.93 -27.18 -1.65
C MET A 227 5.15 -28.67 -1.96
N ASP A 228 6.13 -29.33 -1.34
CA ASP A 228 6.37 -30.76 -1.53
C ASP A 228 5.21 -31.58 -0.97
N CYS A 229 4.70 -31.19 0.21
CA CYS A 229 3.49 -31.78 0.78
C CYS A 229 2.28 -31.56 -0.12
N PHE A 230 2.07 -30.32 -0.60
CA PHE A 230 0.97 -29.99 -1.50
C PHE A 230 1.00 -30.79 -2.80
N ARG A 231 2.16 -30.95 -3.45
CA ARG A 231 2.30 -31.81 -4.63
C ARG A 231 1.99 -33.28 -4.31
N GLY A 232 2.34 -33.75 -3.12
CA GLY A 232 1.96 -35.08 -2.62
C GLY A 232 0.44 -35.26 -2.53
N VAL A 233 -0.25 -34.30 -1.92
CA VAL A 233 -1.73 -34.28 -1.81
C VAL A 233 -2.39 -34.20 -3.18
N LEU A 234 -1.88 -33.39 -4.10
CA LEU A 234 -2.40 -33.31 -5.46
C LEU A 234 -2.35 -34.67 -6.18
N LYS A 235 -1.31 -35.48 -5.91
CA LYS A 235 -1.13 -36.80 -6.50
C LYS A 235 -2.10 -37.85 -5.92
N THR A 236 -2.40 -37.77 -4.63
CA THR A 236 -3.39 -38.64 -3.98
C THR A 236 -4.83 -38.17 -4.21
N ASN A 237 -5.01 -36.93 -4.67
CA ASN A 237 -6.30 -36.29 -4.88
C ASN A 237 -7.18 -36.32 -3.61
N GLU A 238 -6.56 -36.10 -2.45
CA GLU A 238 -7.22 -36.09 -1.16
C GLU A 238 -8.03 -34.79 -0.94
N TYR A 239 -9.26 -34.93 -0.46
CA TYR A 239 -10.09 -33.83 0.04
C TYR A 239 -10.42 -34.07 1.52
N SER A 240 -9.78 -33.29 2.39
CA SER A 240 -9.92 -33.42 3.85
C SER A 240 -9.70 -32.07 4.53
N GLU A 241 -10.10 -31.96 5.79
CA GLU A 241 -9.90 -30.75 6.60
C GLU A 241 -8.40 -30.39 6.74
N ARG A 242 -7.51 -31.39 6.88
CA ARG A 242 -6.05 -31.14 6.93
C ARG A 242 -5.52 -30.57 5.62
N VAL A 243 -6.08 -30.99 4.49
CA VAL A 243 -5.74 -30.42 3.18
C VAL A 243 -6.24 -28.99 3.06
N LEU A 244 -7.40 -28.66 3.64
CA LEU A 244 -7.86 -27.28 3.70
C LEU A 244 -6.88 -26.39 4.48
N ALA A 245 -6.33 -26.86 5.60
CA ALA A 245 -5.27 -26.16 6.33
C ALA A 245 -3.97 -26.02 5.50
N LEU A 246 -3.53 -27.09 4.82
CA LEU A 246 -2.35 -27.03 3.95
C LEU A 246 -2.49 -26.00 2.82
N THR A 247 -3.67 -25.92 2.19
CA THR A 247 -3.89 -24.94 1.12
C THR A 247 -3.79 -23.50 1.62
N LEU A 248 -4.13 -23.23 2.89
CA LEU A 248 -3.95 -21.92 3.50
C LEU A 248 -2.46 -21.56 3.61
N ASP A 249 -1.63 -22.51 4.05
CA ASP A 249 -0.19 -22.30 4.15
C ASP A 249 0.46 -22.10 2.77
N VAL A 250 0.06 -22.86 1.75
CA VAL A 250 0.51 -22.64 0.36
C VAL A 250 0.11 -21.24 -0.14
N ILE A 251 -1.12 -20.79 0.15
CA ILE A 251 -1.61 -19.46 -0.24
C ILE A 251 -0.85 -18.33 0.48
N ARG A 252 -0.49 -18.51 1.75
CA ARG A 252 0.33 -17.54 2.50
C ARG A 252 1.72 -17.37 1.88
N GLU A 253 2.32 -18.47 1.44
CA GLU A 253 3.65 -18.43 0.80
C GLU A 253 3.60 -17.88 -0.63
N ASN A 254 2.56 -18.21 -1.39
CA ASN A 254 2.37 -17.68 -2.74
C ASN A 254 0.88 -17.51 -3.08
N PRO A 255 0.28 -16.35 -2.79
CA PRO A 255 -1.14 -16.10 -3.07
C PRO A 255 -1.42 -16.01 -4.58
N ALA A 256 -0.41 -15.96 -5.44
CA ALA A 256 -0.58 -15.97 -6.90
C ALA A 256 -0.64 -17.38 -7.50
N ASN A 257 -0.40 -18.43 -6.70
CA ASN A 257 -0.49 -19.81 -7.16
C ASN A 257 -1.95 -20.20 -7.41
N TYR A 258 -2.39 -20.15 -8.66
CA TYR A 258 -3.79 -20.44 -9.02
C TYR A 258 -4.20 -21.90 -8.78
N THR A 259 -3.25 -22.84 -8.79
CA THR A 259 -3.52 -24.27 -8.56
C THR A 259 -4.02 -24.52 -7.15
N VAL A 260 -3.44 -23.86 -6.14
CA VAL A 260 -3.93 -24.01 -4.76
C VAL A 260 -5.31 -23.43 -4.57
N TRP A 261 -5.64 -22.28 -5.17
CA TRP A 261 -6.98 -21.69 -5.08
C TRP A 261 -8.04 -22.59 -5.71
N TYR A 262 -7.72 -23.16 -6.88
CA TYR A 262 -8.59 -24.15 -7.51
C TYR A 262 -8.78 -25.38 -6.62
N TYR A 263 -7.71 -25.91 -6.04
CA TYR A 263 -7.78 -27.11 -5.21
C TYR A 263 -8.50 -26.86 -3.89
N ARG A 264 -8.26 -25.72 -3.23
CA ARG A 264 -8.96 -25.27 -2.02
C ARG A 264 -10.48 -25.26 -2.23
N ARG A 265 -10.94 -24.70 -3.36
CA ARG A 265 -12.37 -24.69 -3.70
C ARG A 265 -12.94 -26.10 -3.79
N ARG A 266 -12.24 -27.03 -4.45
CA ARG A 266 -12.69 -28.43 -4.57
C ARG A 266 -12.76 -29.13 -3.22
N VAL A 267 -11.82 -28.83 -2.32
CA VAL A 267 -11.82 -29.36 -0.96
C VAL A 267 -13.04 -28.86 -0.19
N LEU A 268 -13.33 -27.55 -0.24
CA LEU A 268 -14.52 -26.96 0.39
C LEU A 268 -15.82 -27.56 -0.16
N GLU A 269 -15.93 -27.73 -1.48
CA GLU A 269 -17.07 -28.39 -2.12
C GLU A 269 -17.25 -29.84 -1.62
N ALA A 270 -16.17 -30.61 -1.57
CA ALA A 270 -16.21 -32.00 -1.13
C ALA A 270 -16.56 -32.16 0.36
N LEU A 271 -16.15 -31.20 1.20
CA LEU A 271 -16.42 -31.20 2.64
C LEU A 271 -17.80 -30.64 2.99
N GLY A 272 -18.46 -29.91 2.07
CA GLY A 272 -19.69 -29.19 2.38
C GLY A 272 -19.49 -28.11 3.46
N SER A 273 -18.30 -27.47 3.46
CA SER A 273 -17.91 -26.49 4.47
C SER A 273 -18.77 -25.22 4.41
N ASP A 274 -18.87 -24.51 5.55
CA ASP A 274 -19.45 -23.17 5.58
C ASP A 274 -18.55 -22.16 4.86
N LEU A 275 -19.06 -21.60 3.77
CA LEU A 275 -18.33 -20.68 2.90
C LEU A 275 -18.34 -19.23 3.41
N ARG A 276 -19.11 -18.91 4.47
CA ARG A 276 -19.11 -17.55 5.06
C ARG A 276 -17.76 -17.20 5.68
N ALA A 277 -17.09 -18.17 6.30
CA ALA A 277 -15.74 -17.99 6.80
C ALA A 277 -14.74 -17.69 5.66
N GLU A 278 -14.94 -18.29 4.48
CA GLU A 278 -14.10 -18.03 3.29
C GLU A 278 -14.29 -16.62 2.73
N LEU A 279 -15.49 -16.03 2.86
CA LEU A 279 -15.69 -14.62 2.52
C LEU A 279 -14.87 -13.71 3.45
N GLN A 280 -14.77 -14.01 4.75
CA GLN A 280 -13.91 -13.22 5.62
C GLN A 280 -12.43 -13.40 5.26
N PHE A 281 -11.99 -14.64 5.07
CA PHE A 281 -10.61 -14.94 4.67
C PHE A 281 -10.20 -14.20 3.38
N THR A 282 -11.05 -14.24 2.35
CA THR A 282 -10.76 -13.54 1.09
C THR A 282 -10.82 -12.02 1.23
N ALA A 283 -11.61 -11.48 2.15
CA ALA A 283 -11.63 -10.05 2.44
C ALA A 283 -10.29 -9.60 3.03
N ASP A 284 -9.79 -10.35 4.03
CA ASP A 284 -8.50 -10.06 4.66
C ASP A 284 -7.35 -10.15 3.64
N MET A 285 -7.33 -11.22 2.84
CA MET A 285 -6.33 -11.42 1.79
C MET A 285 -6.38 -10.33 0.72
N ALA A 286 -7.57 -9.83 0.36
CA ALA A 286 -7.71 -8.76 -0.64
C ALA A 286 -7.27 -7.39 -0.09
N LEU A 287 -7.35 -7.15 1.22
CA LEU A 287 -6.80 -5.94 1.82
C LEU A 287 -5.26 -5.99 1.89
N GLU A 288 -4.69 -7.18 2.14
CA GLU A 288 -3.23 -7.38 2.16
C GLU A 288 -2.61 -7.40 0.76
N HIS A 289 -3.25 -8.09 -0.19
CA HIS A 289 -2.79 -8.26 -1.57
C HIS A 289 -3.83 -7.79 -2.60
N PRO A 290 -4.17 -6.49 -2.63
CA PRO A 290 -5.31 -5.94 -3.38
C PRO A 290 -5.24 -6.08 -4.90
N LYS A 291 -4.06 -6.39 -5.46
CA LYS A 291 -3.80 -6.49 -6.91
C LYS A 291 -3.55 -7.92 -7.38
N ASN A 292 -4.03 -8.92 -6.63
CA ASN A 292 -3.89 -10.33 -6.95
C ASN A 292 -5.15 -10.89 -7.62
N TYR A 293 -5.02 -11.40 -8.84
CA TYR A 293 -6.16 -11.92 -9.62
C TYR A 293 -6.86 -13.11 -8.95
N GLN A 294 -6.10 -14.01 -8.33
CA GLN A 294 -6.60 -15.27 -7.79
C GLN A 294 -7.52 -15.04 -6.60
N ILE A 295 -7.18 -14.11 -5.71
CA ILE A 295 -8.03 -13.75 -4.55
C ILE A 295 -9.39 -13.25 -5.02
N TRP A 296 -9.41 -12.27 -5.95
CA TRP A 296 -10.65 -11.70 -6.47
C TRP A 296 -11.48 -12.72 -7.25
N LYS A 297 -10.83 -13.60 -8.03
CA LYS A 297 -11.51 -14.67 -8.76
C LYS A 297 -12.11 -15.70 -7.81
N TYR A 298 -11.35 -16.13 -6.81
CA TYR A 298 -11.78 -17.11 -5.83
C TYR A 298 -12.94 -16.56 -5.00
N ARG A 299 -12.90 -15.29 -4.57
CA ARG A 299 -14.04 -14.63 -3.91
C ARG A 299 -15.31 -14.67 -4.76
N ARG A 300 -15.23 -14.42 -6.09
CA ARG A 300 -16.38 -14.57 -6.98
C ARG A 300 -16.92 -16.00 -7.01
N ASP A 301 -16.03 -17.00 -7.01
CA ASP A 301 -16.43 -18.41 -6.98
C ASP A 301 -17.16 -18.74 -5.68
N ILE A 302 -16.67 -18.26 -4.54
CA ILE A 302 -17.32 -18.42 -3.23
C ILE A 302 -18.71 -17.77 -3.22
N CYS A 303 -18.84 -16.51 -3.66
CA CYS A 303 -20.15 -15.86 -3.78
C CYS A 303 -21.10 -16.60 -4.74
N THR A 304 -20.57 -17.18 -5.82
CA THR A 304 -21.35 -17.98 -6.77
C THR A 304 -21.86 -19.27 -6.13
N MET A 305 -21.02 -19.99 -5.39
CA MET A 305 -21.37 -21.20 -4.66
C MET A 305 -22.39 -20.93 -3.55
N LEU A 306 -22.29 -19.77 -2.89
CA LEU A 306 -23.25 -19.30 -1.89
C LEU A 306 -24.57 -18.80 -2.49
N HIS A 307 -24.58 -18.50 -3.79
CA HIS A 307 -25.66 -17.74 -4.45
C HIS A 307 -25.99 -16.43 -3.72
N ASP A 308 -24.96 -15.76 -3.17
CA ASP A 308 -25.13 -14.54 -2.39
C ASP A 308 -23.96 -13.56 -2.61
N GLY A 309 -24.31 -12.33 -2.97
CA GLY A 309 -23.38 -11.21 -3.11
C GLY A 309 -23.77 -9.98 -2.28
N SER A 310 -24.67 -10.12 -1.30
CA SER A 310 -25.23 -9.02 -0.51
C SER A 310 -24.19 -8.17 0.23
N ALA A 311 -23.13 -8.79 0.75
CA ALA A 311 -22.05 -8.10 1.47
C ALA A 311 -21.02 -7.42 0.55
N GLU A 312 -21.04 -7.72 -0.75
CA GLU A 312 -19.92 -7.40 -1.63
C GLU A 312 -19.85 -5.92 -2.00
N LYS A 313 -20.98 -5.21 -2.00
CA LYS A 313 -21.01 -3.76 -2.22
C LYS A 313 -20.25 -3.02 -1.12
N GLU A 314 -20.42 -3.44 0.14
CA GLU A 314 -19.71 -2.86 1.27
C GLU A 314 -18.23 -3.25 1.26
N PHE A 315 -17.93 -4.51 0.95
CA PHE A 315 -16.55 -4.97 0.80
C PHE A 315 -15.76 -4.20 -0.29
N CYS A 316 -16.36 -3.98 -1.46
CA CYS A 316 -15.74 -3.14 -2.48
C CYS A 316 -15.54 -1.70 -1.99
N ALA A 317 -16.49 -1.13 -1.24
CA ALA A 317 -16.35 0.20 -0.66
C ALA A 317 -15.16 0.29 0.31
N MET A 318 -14.94 -0.74 1.15
CA MET A 318 -13.74 -0.83 1.98
C MET A 318 -12.45 -0.85 1.16
N SER A 319 -12.43 -1.61 0.05
CA SER A 319 -11.27 -1.66 -0.87
C SER A 319 -10.98 -0.29 -1.49
N PHE A 320 -12.02 0.48 -1.83
CA PHE A 320 -11.87 1.81 -2.42
C PHE A 320 -11.36 2.87 -1.44
N ASN A 321 -11.58 2.70 -0.13
CA ASN A 321 -10.98 3.57 0.89
C ASN A 321 -9.45 3.48 0.91
N VAL A 322 -8.89 2.34 0.47
CA VAL A 322 -7.43 2.14 0.35
C VAL A 322 -6.94 2.56 -1.03
N ASP A 323 -7.61 2.13 -2.09
CA ASP A 323 -7.30 2.49 -3.48
C ASP A 323 -8.59 2.65 -4.28
N SER A 324 -9.04 3.90 -4.42
CA SER A 324 -10.29 4.26 -5.11
C SER A 324 -10.28 3.95 -6.62
N LYS A 325 -9.13 3.54 -7.16
CA LYS A 325 -8.92 3.19 -8.57
C LYS A 325 -8.53 1.72 -8.73
N ASN A 326 -8.66 0.89 -7.69
CA ASN A 326 -8.40 -0.55 -7.78
C ASN A 326 -9.28 -1.21 -8.85
N TYR A 327 -8.64 -1.66 -9.93
CA TYR A 327 -9.31 -2.24 -11.08
C TYR A 327 -10.06 -3.55 -10.74
N HIS A 328 -9.48 -4.39 -9.89
CA HIS A 328 -10.12 -5.64 -9.49
C HIS A 328 -11.37 -5.41 -8.66
N ALA A 329 -11.34 -4.44 -7.75
CA ALA A 329 -12.50 -4.06 -6.94
C ALA A 329 -13.63 -3.50 -7.79
N TRP A 330 -13.34 -2.62 -8.76
CA TRP A 330 -14.35 -2.12 -9.70
C TRP A 330 -14.93 -3.23 -10.58
N ALA A 331 -14.07 -4.08 -11.16
CA ALA A 331 -14.51 -5.21 -11.97
C ALA A 331 -15.35 -6.21 -11.15
N HIS A 332 -14.98 -6.45 -9.88
CA HIS A 332 -15.74 -7.29 -8.97
C HIS A 332 -17.09 -6.66 -8.64
N ARG A 333 -17.14 -5.37 -8.30
CA ARG A 333 -18.41 -4.66 -8.04
C ARG A 333 -19.37 -4.76 -9.22
N GLN A 334 -18.90 -4.52 -10.45
CA GLN A 334 -19.73 -4.66 -11.65
C GLN A 334 -20.27 -6.08 -11.81
N TRP A 335 -19.42 -7.09 -11.60
CA TRP A 335 -19.84 -8.49 -11.63
C TRP A 335 -20.92 -8.79 -10.59
N VAL A 336 -20.73 -8.37 -9.33
CA VAL A 336 -21.71 -8.60 -8.25
C VAL A 336 -23.04 -7.92 -8.58
N VAL A 337 -22.99 -6.62 -8.88
CA VAL A 337 -24.20 -5.82 -9.16
C VAL A 337 -25.00 -6.45 -10.29
N LYS A 338 -24.34 -6.88 -11.36
CA LYS A 338 -25.00 -7.55 -12.48
C LYS A 338 -25.51 -8.94 -12.13
N THR A 339 -24.71 -9.75 -11.45
CA THR A 339 -25.03 -11.17 -11.19
C THR A 339 -26.15 -11.33 -10.18
N PHE A 340 -26.19 -10.47 -9.16
CA PHE A 340 -27.15 -10.53 -8.06
C PHE A 340 -28.21 -9.42 -8.14
N CYS A 341 -28.28 -8.69 -9.26
CA CYS A 341 -29.22 -7.59 -9.50
C CYS A 341 -29.21 -6.50 -8.40
N LEU A 342 -28.04 -6.15 -7.87
CA LEU A 342 -27.87 -5.19 -6.76
C LEU A 342 -27.69 -3.74 -7.23
N TRP A 343 -28.57 -3.29 -8.14
CA TRP A 343 -28.50 -1.98 -8.79
C TRP A 343 -28.85 -0.81 -7.87
N ASP A 344 -29.71 -1.03 -6.87
CA ASP A 344 -30.18 0.01 -5.95
C ASP A 344 -29.02 0.71 -5.23
N GLY A 345 -28.98 2.04 -5.25
CA GLY A 345 -27.93 2.82 -4.59
C GLY A 345 -26.62 2.97 -5.38
N GLU A 346 -26.51 2.40 -6.59
CA GLU A 346 -25.25 2.47 -7.35
C GLU A 346 -24.97 3.85 -7.96
N LEU A 347 -25.99 4.61 -8.36
CA LEU A 347 -25.79 5.98 -8.86
C LEU A 347 -25.39 6.93 -7.72
N GLU A 348 -26.00 6.77 -6.55
CA GLU A 348 -25.65 7.50 -5.33
C GLU A 348 -24.21 7.19 -4.91
N PHE A 349 -23.80 5.93 -5.02
CA PHE A 349 -22.43 5.53 -4.78
C PHE A 349 -21.46 6.17 -5.79
N VAL A 350 -21.79 6.17 -7.08
CA VAL A 350 -21.00 6.88 -8.11
C VAL A 350 -20.88 8.36 -7.80
N ASP A 351 -21.98 9.01 -7.44
CA ASP A 351 -22.00 10.44 -7.14
C ASP A 351 -21.14 10.76 -5.92
N LYS A 352 -21.15 9.90 -4.88
CA LYS A 352 -20.21 9.99 -3.75
C LYS A 352 -18.76 9.89 -4.22
N MET A 353 -18.41 8.89 -5.03
CA MET A 353 -17.04 8.70 -5.51
C MET A 353 -16.56 9.87 -6.38
N LEU A 354 -17.44 10.46 -7.20
CA LEU A 354 -17.13 11.61 -8.03
C LEU A 354 -17.12 12.94 -7.26
N LEU A 355 -17.82 13.02 -6.12
CA LEU A 355 -17.72 14.13 -5.20
C LEU A 355 -16.35 14.14 -4.50
N GLU A 356 -15.85 12.96 -4.13
CA GLU A 356 -14.52 12.80 -3.52
C GLU A 356 -13.38 13.03 -4.54
N ASP A 357 -13.46 12.47 -5.74
CA ASP A 357 -12.52 12.71 -6.84
C ASP A 357 -13.26 12.73 -8.19
N VAL A 358 -13.60 13.92 -8.68
CA VAL A 358 -14.22 14.09 -10.01
C VAL A 358 -13.34 13.58 -11.16
N ARG A 359 -12.03 13.40 -10.95
CA ARG A 359 -11.07 12.85 -11.93
C ARG A 359 -10.97 11.33 -11.87
N ASN A 360 -11.76 10.65 -11.03
CA ASN A 360 -11.77 9.20 -10.95
C ASN A 360 -12.45 8.59 -12.19
N ASN A 361 -11.66 8.26 -13.22
CA ASN A 361 -12.17 7.64 -14.44
C ASN A 361 -12.85 6.28 -14.21
N SER A 362 -12.47 5.55 -13.15
CA SER A 362 -13.15 4.29 -12.81
C SER A 362 -14.59 4.53 -12.34
N ALA A 363 -14.83 5.62 -11.60
CA ALA A 363 -16.18 6.02 -11.21
C ALA A 363 -17.01 6.53 -12.42
N TRP A 364 -16.41 7.26 -13.35
CA TRP A 364 -17.06 7.61 -14.63
C TRP A 364 -17.43 6.39 -15.48
N ASN A 365 -16.52 5.42 -15.58
CA ASN A 365 -16.79 4.15 -16.24
C ASN A 365 -17.90 3.36 -15.51
N HIS A 366 -17.91 3.37 -14.18
CA HIS A 366 -18.98 2.73 -13.41
C HIS A 366 -20.32 3.45 -13.59
N ARG A 367 -20.34 4.78 -13.70
CA ARG A 367 -21.54 5.53 -14.08
C ARG A 367 -22.10 5.05 -15.41
N TRP A 368 -21.24 4.98 -16.45
CA TRP A 368 -21.62 4.45 -17.76
C TRP A 368 -22.24 3.06 -17.64
N PHE A 369 -21.58 2.17 -16.90
CA PHE A 369 -22.07 0.81 -16.65
C PHE A 369 -23.45 0.81 -15.98
N VAL A 370 -23.66 1.58 -14.91
CA VAL A 370 -24.94 1.62 -14.19
C VAL A 370 -26.04 2.21 -15.06
N VAL A 371 -25.79 3.36 -15.69
CA VAL A 371 -26.77 4.06 -16.53
C VAL A 371 -27.21 3.17 -17.70
N THR A 372 -26.27 2.55 -18.41
CA THR A 372 -26.59 1.70 -19.58
C THR A 372 -27.29 0.39 -19.23
N ASN A 373 -27.27 -0.06 -17.98
CA ASN A 373 -27.92 -1.29 -17.54
C ASN A 373 -29.18 -1.05 -16.70
N THR A 374 -29.50 0.19 -16.33
CA THR A 374 -30.68 0.51 -15.50
C THR A 374 -31.62 1.49 -16.22
N VAL A 375 -31.39 2.79 -16.08
CA VAL A 375 -32.24 3.86 -16.65
C VAL A 375 -32.15 3.94 -18.17
N GLY A 376 -31.08 3.40 -18.77
CA GLY A 376 -30.87 3.40 -20.21
C GLY A 376 -30.33 4.72 -20.77
N LEU A 377 -29.97 4.68 -22.05
CA LEU A 377 -29.62 5.84 -22.89
C LEU A 377 -30.44 5.81 -24.19
N ASP A 378 -31.62 5.19 -24.16
CA ASP A 378 -32.41 4.90 -25.35
C ASP A 378 -33.19 6.13 -25.82
N THR A 379 -33.62 6.99 -24.88
CA THR A 379 -34.35 8.22 -25.18
C THR A 379 -33.42 9.43 -25.28
N MET A 380 -33.89 10.48 -25.96
CA MET A 380 -33.16 11.74 -26.04
C MET A 380 -33.12 12.44 -24.68
N GLU A 381 -34.21 12.33 -23.91
CA GLU A 381 -34.35 12.87 -22.56
C GLU A 381 -33.32 12.27 -21.60
N ASP A 382 -33.08 10.95 -21.67
CA ASP A 382 -32.08 10.27 -20.85
C ASP A 382 -30.66 10.77 -21.15
N ARG A 383 -30.34 10.93 -22.44
CA ARG A 383 -29.05 11.47 -22.87
C ARG A 383 -28.89 12.92 -22.46
N GLN A 384 -29.94 13.74 -22.62
CA GLN A 384 -29.90 15.15 -22.25
C GLN A 384 -29.67 15.34 -20.74
N ARG A 385 -30.27 14.49 -19.90
CA ARG A 385 -30.03 14.47 -18.45
C ARG A 385 -28.55 14.18 -18.14
N GLU A 386 -27.98 13.15 -18.76
CA GLU A 386 -26.57 12.79 -18.54
C GLU A 386 -25.59 13.81 -19.12
N VAL A 387 -25.92 14.46 -20.26
CA VAL A 387 -25.14 15.58 -20.81
C VAL A 387 -25.14 16.76 -19.83
N GLY A 388 -26.31 17.09 -19.25
CA GLY A 388 -26.43 18.12 -18.21
C GLY A 388 -25.57 17.82 -16.99
N TYR A 389 -25.69 16.62 -16.43
CA TYR A 389 -24.86 16.14 -15.32
C TYR A 389 -23.35 16.24 -15.65
N THR A 390 -22.97 15.89 -16.87
CA THR A 390 -21.57 15.93 -17.30
C THR A 390 -21.03 17.35 -17.35
N PHE A 391 -21.82 18.31 -17.86
CA PHE A 391 -21.43 19.72 -17.86
C PHE A 391 -21.30 20.31 -16.45
N GLU A 392 -22.15 19.90 -15.51
CA GLU A 392 -21.99 20.28 -14.09
C GLU A 392 -20.63 19.82 -13.55
N LYS A 393 -20.19 18.60 -13.88
CA LYS A 393 -18.86 18.10 -13.47
C LYS A 393 -17.70 18.75 -14.22
N ILE A 394 -17.88 19.09 -15.50
CA ILE A 394 -16.88 19.86 -16.28
C ILE A 394 -16.68 21.25 -15.64
N ALA A 395 -17.76 21.91 -15.19
CA ALA A 395 -17.66 23.21 -14.53
C ALA A 395 -16.83 23.17 -13.24
N MET A 396 -16.82 22.04 -12.53
CA MET A 396 -15.96 21.84 -11.34
C MET A 396 -14.47 21.70 -11.69
N ALA A 397 -14.14 21.14 -12.86
CA ALA A 397 -12.78 20.89 -13.29
C ALA A 397 -12.67 20.82 -14.81
N VAL A 398 -12.58 21.98 -15.47
CA VAL A 398 -12.64 22.10 -16.94
C VAL A 398 -11.52 21.34 -17.67
N HIS A 399 -10.35 21.17 -17.04
CA HIS A 399 -9.22 20.39 -17.57
C HIS A 399 -9.23 18.90 -17.14
N ASN A 400 -10.33 18.39 -16.62
CA ASN A 400 -10.46 16.96 -16.32
C ASN A 400 -10.93 16.19 -17.55
N GLU A 401 -10.08 15.33 -18.11
CA GLU A 401 -10.38 14.54 -19.31
C GLU A 401 -11.57 13.58 -19.14
N SER A 402 -11.77 13.01 -17.95
CA SER A 402 -12.77 11.94 -17.72
C SER A 402 -14.22 12.33 -18.11
N PRO A 403 -14.78 13.47 -17.64
CA PRO A 403 -16.12 13.90 -18.06
C PRO A 403 -16.18 14.26 -19.56
N TRP A 404 -15.10 14.76 -20.16
CA TRP A 404 -15.08 15.01 -21.61
C TRP A 404 -15.17 13.72 -22.42
N ASN A 405 -14.47 12.67 -21.98
CA ASN A 405 -14.56 11.34 -22.59
C ASN A 405 -15.95 10.72 -22.38
N TYR A 406 -16.56 10.91 -21.21
CA TYR A 406 -17.94 10.50 -20.96
C TYR A 406 -18.95 11.24 -21.85
N LEU A 407 -18.82 12.57 -21.97
CA LEU A 407 -19.64 13.40 -22.86
C LEU A 407 -19.56 12.92 -24.32
N ARG A 408 -18.34 12.65 -24.80
CA ARG A 408 -18.11 12.08 -26.14
C ARG A 408 -18.83 10.76 -26.33
N GLY A 409 -18.83 9.89 -25.31
CA GLY A 409 -19.58 8.63 -25.32
C GLY A 409 -21.09 8.83 -25.44
N LEU A 410 -21.65 9.80 -24.69
CA LEU A 410 -23.09 10.09 -24.70
C LEU A 410 -23.60 10.60 -26.05
N VAL A 411 -22.81 11.42 -26.73
CA VAL A 411 -23.24 12.13 -27.95
C VAL A 411 -22.86 11.39 -29.23
N ARG A 412 -22.06 10.32 -29.14
CA ARG A 412 -21.66 9.51 -30.28
C ARG A 412 -22.88 8.92 -30.99
N GLY A 413 -23.00 9.16 -32.30
CA GLY A 413 -24.15 8.76 -33.11
C GLY A 413 -25.36 9.71 -33.02
N HIS A 414 -25.30 10.71 -32.15
CA HIS A 414 -26.34 11.73 -31.96
C HIS A 414 -25.77 13.14 -32.12
N GLU A 415 -24.62 13.28 -32.79
CA GLU A 415 -23.86 14.54 -32.84
C GLU A 415 -24.69 15.67 -33.43
N VAL A 416 -25.49 15.39 -34.48
CA VAL A 416 -26.35 16.39 -35.13
C VAL A 416 -27.38 16.97 -34.15
N THR A 417 -27.96 16.14 -33.28
CA THR A 417 -28.97 16.58 -32.31
C THR A 417 -28.37 17.48 -31.24
N PHE A 418 -27.18 17.16 -30.76
CA PHE A 418 -26.51 17.94 -29.71
C PHE A 418 -25.63 19.08 -30.24
N ALA A 419 -25.36 19.14 -31.55
CA ALA A 419 -24.37 20.04 -32.15
C ALA A 419 -24.57 21.50 -31.76
N ALA A 420 -25.79 22.04 -31.90
CA ALA A 420 -26.05 23.44 -31.63
C ALA A 420 -25.73 23.80 -30.16
N HIS A 421 -26.28 23.03 -29.22
CA HIS A 421 -26.07 23.25 -27.79
C HIS A 421 -24.61 23.05 -27.37
N LEU A 422 -23.95 22.00 -27.87
CA LEU A 422 -22.55 21.73 -27.55
C LEU A 422 -21.63 22.81 -28.11
N LYS A 423 -21.80 23.21 -29.39
CA LYS A 423 -20.97 24.27 -29.98
C LYS A 423 -21.03 25.55 -29.15
N GLU A 424 -22.23 25.99 -28.77
CA GLU A 424 -22.42 27.16 -27.91
C GLU A 424 -21.66 27.03 -26.58
N LYS A 425 -21.84 25.90 -25.86
CA LYS A 425 -21.18 25.66 -24.57
C LYS A 425 -19.66 25.56 -24.68
N LEU A 426 -19.16 24.88 -25.70
CA LEU A 426 -17.73 24.70 -25.95
C LEU A 426 -17.06 26.03 -26.28
N GLN A 427 -17.70 26.87 -27.10
CA GLN A 427 -17.23 28.22 -27.40
C GLN A 427 -17.19 29.09 -26.13
N GLN A 428 -18.23 29.06 -25.30
CA GLN A 428 -18.24 29.77 -24.01
C GLN A 428 -17.10 29.32 -23.08
N ILE A 429 -16.84 28.01 -23.04
CA ILE A 429 -15.72 27.45 -22.27
C ILE A 429 -14.38 27.94 -22.83
N LEU A 430 -14.17 27.92 -24.14
CA LEU A 430 -12.91 28.37 -24.76
C LEU A 430 -12.68 29.88 -24.62
N VAL A 431 -13.73 30.70 -24.50
CA VAL A 431 -13.59 32.12 -24.15
C VAL A 431 -13.02 32.28 -22.74
N THR A 432 -13.43 31.42 -21.81
CA THR A 432 -13.02 31.51 -20.38
C THR A 432 -11.72 30.74 -20.10
N SER A 433 -11.49 29.65 -20.82
CA SER A 433 -10.39 28.71 -20.66
C SER A 433 -9.86 28.29 -22.05
N PRO A 434 -9.13 29.20 -22.73
CA PRO A 434 -8.68 29.00 -24.12
C PRO A 434 -7.68 27.85 -24.27
N ASP A 435 -7.02 27.45 -23.19
CA ASP A 435 -6.11 26.32 -23.09
C ASP A 435 -6.83 24.97 -22.83
N CYS A 436 -8.16 24.95 -22.77
CA CYS A 436 -8.93 23.71 -22.62
C CYS A 436 -8.89 22.87 -23.91
N ILE A 437 -7.88 22.02 -24.02
CA ILE A 437 -7.66 21.14 -25.18
C ILE A 437 -8.86 20.22 -25.46
N PHE A 438 -9.61 19.81 -24.44
CA PHE A 438 -10.72 18.87 -24.58
C PHE A 438 -11.94 19.53 -25.23
N ALA A 439 -12.23 20.78 -24.84
CA ALA A 439 -13.30 21.56 -25.45
C ALA A 439 -12.98 21.88 -26.91
N ALA A 440 -11.75 22.33 -27.19
CA ALA A 440 -11.28 22.58 -28.55
C ALA A 440 -11.34 21.31 -29.42
N ALA A 441 -10.85 20.18 -28.91
CA ALA A 441 -10.89 18.92 -29.61
C ALA A 441 -12.31 18.45 -29.94
N LEU A 442 -13.27 18.62 -29.02
CA LEU A 442 -14.66 18.23 -29.26
C LEU A 442 -15.33 19.18 -30.26
N LEU A 443 -15.02 20.46 -30.20
CA LEU A 443 -15.53 21.46 -31.14
C LEU A 443 -15.04 21.18 -32.57
N VAL A 444 -13.77 20.78 -32.73
CA VAL A 444 -13.22 20.30 -34.01
C VAL A 444 -14.02 19.11 -34.55
N ASP A 445 -14.38 18.15 -33.69
CA ASP A 445 -15.16 16.97 -34.14
C ASP A 445 -16.57 17.35 -34.61
N LEU A 446 -17.21 18.32 -33.95
CA LEU A 446 -18.54 18.82 -34.34
C LEU A 446 -18.49 19.59 -35.66
N TYR A 447 -17.54 20.51 -35.82
CA TYR A 447 -17.37 21.24 -37.09
C TYR A 447 -16.99 20.33 -38.26
N ALA A 448 -16.12 19.35 -38.02
CA ALA A 448 -15.75 18.35 -39.03
C ALA A 448 -16.94 17.50 -39.49
N LYS A 449 -17.96 17.35 -38.63
CA LYS A 449 -19.20 16.62 -38.94
C LYS A 449 -20.22 17.50 -39.66
N GLU A 450 -20.27 18.78 -39.34
CA GLU A 450 -21.10 19.79 -40.00
C GLU A 450 -20.68 20.02 -41.46
N GLY A 451 -19.37 20.13 -41.70
CA GLY A 451 -18.81 20.09 -43.06
C GLY A 451 -19.11 21.29 -43.95
N THR A 452 -19.67 22.38 -43.41
CA THR A 452 -19.76 23.66 -44.12
C THR A 452 -18.39 24.32 -44.23
N GLU A 453 -18.18 25.17 -45.23
CA GLU A 453 -16.90 25.86 -45.45
C GLU A 453 -16.45 26.62 -44.19
N ASP A 454 -17.35 27.43 -43.59
CA ASP A 454 -17.10 28.16 -42.34
C ASP A 454 -16.72 27.23 -41.15
N ALA A 455 -17.37 26.07 -41.05
CA ALA A 455 -17.09 25.10 -40.00
C ALA A 455 -15.72 24.43 -40.21
N LEU A 456 -15.38 24.07 -41.44
CA LEU A 456 -14.09 23.47 -41.78
C LEU A 456 -12.93 24.46 -41.58
N GLU A 457 -13.13 25.74 -41.89
CA GLU A 457 -12.17 26.81 -41.58
C GLU A 457 -11.99 26.93 -40.06
N SER A 458 -13.09 27.03 -39.30
CA SER A 458 -13.05 27.09 -37.83
C SER A 458 -12.35 25.87 -37.20
N ALA A 459 -12.60 24.67 -37.73
CA ALA A 459 -11.94 23.44 -37.30
C ALA A 459 -10.43 23.47 -37.59
N SER A 460 -10.04 24.00 -38.75
CA SER A 460 -8.64 24.12 -39.15
C SER A 460 -7.88 25.08 -38.24
N THR A 461 -8.46 26.24 -37.90
CA THR A 461 -7.88 27.18 -36.93
C THR A 461 -7.66 26.52 -35.57
N LEU A 462 -8.68 25.84 -35.03
CA LEU A 462 -8.55 25.14 -33.75
C LEU A 462 -7.48 24.04 -33.77
N LEU A 463 -7.36 23.30 -34.89
CA LEU A 463 -6.33 22.28 -35.05
C LEU A 463 -4.92 22.89 -35.08
N GLU A 464 -4.74 24.05 -35.70
CA GLU A 464 -3.46 24.76 -35.69
C GLU A 464 -3.09 25.21 -34.26
N THR A 465 -4.04 25.76 -33.51
CA THR A 465 -3.83 26.13 -32.09
C THR A 465 -3.53 24.90 -31.21
N LEU A 466 -4.26 23.80 -31.39
CA LEU A 466 -3.98 22.55 -30.68
C LEU A 466 -2.58 22.01 -30.99
N MET A 467 -2.18 22.07 -32.27
CA MET A 467 -0.91 21.54 -32.73
C MET A 467 0.31 22.35 -32.28
N ASN A 468 0.17 23.68 -32.24
CA ASN A 468 1.30 24.59 -32.06
C ASN A 468 1.37 25.24 -30.67
N ASP A 469 0.23 25.39 -29.98
CA ASP A 469 0.16 26.19 -28.76
C ASP A 469 -0.29 25.39 -27.53
N THR A 470 -1.37 24.60 -27.62
CA THR A 470 -2.05 24.06 -26.43
C THR A 470 -1.87 22.55 -26.20
N ASP A 471 -1.74 21.73 -27.24
CA ASP A 471 -1.58 20.26 -27.14
C ASP A 471 -0.43 19.73 -28.01
N CYS A 472 0.73 20.38 -27.88
CA CYS A 472 1.92 20.11 -28.70
C CYS A 472 2.41 18.66 -28.61
N VAL A 473 2.15 17.96 -27.50
CA VAL A 473 2.49 16.54 -27.33
C VAL A 473 1.76 15.65 -28.33
N ARG A 474 0.56 16.05 -28.79
CA ARG A 474 -0.22 15.37 -29.82
C ARG A 474 -0.13 16.04 -31.19
N LYS A 475 0.89 16.87 -31.44
CA LYS A 475 1.10 17.56 -32.73
C LYS A 475 0.92 16.67 -33.96
N ALA A 476 1.55 15.50 -33.97
CA ALA A 476 1.43 14.56 -35.09
C ALA A 476 -0.01 14.10 -35.34
N TYR A 477 -0.79 13.90 -34.26
CA TYR A 477 -2.21 13.56 -34.36
C TYR A 477 -3.04 14.72 -34.91
N TRP A 478 -2.81 15.95 -34.45
CA TRP A 478 -3.52 17.13 -34.98
C TRP A 478 -3.18 17.42 -36.44
N GLN A 479 -1.92 17.22 -36.84
CA GLN A 479 -1.51 17.31 -38.24
C GLN A 479 -2.22 16.25 -39.11
N PHE A 480 -2.32 15.01 -38.63
CA PHE A 480 -3.08 13.96 -39.29
C PHE A 480 -4.57 14.34 -39.43
N ARG A 481 -5.19 14.86 -38.36
CA ARG A 481 -6.58 15.33 -38.37
C ARG A 481 -6.80 16.44 -39.39
N LEU A 482 -5.93 17.44 -39.45
CA LEU A 482 -5.99 18.54 -40.42
C LEU A 482 -5.89 18.02 -41.86
N SER A 483 -4.98 17.08 -42.13
CA SER A 483 -4.84 16.45 -43.46
C SER A 483 -6.09 15.66 -43.90
N THR A 484 -6.91 15.24 -42.94
CA THR A 484 -8.12 14.46 -43.21
C THR A 484 -9.32 15.36 -43.49
N LEU A 485 -9.35 16.57 -42.91
CA LEU A 485 -10.36 17.58 -43.23
C LEU A 485 -10.24 18.04 -44.69
N LYS A 486 -9.01 18.40 -45.11
CA LYS A 486 -8.72 18.89 -46.47
C LYS A 486 -8.92 17.87 -47.59
N ARG A 487 -9.09 16.58 -47.26
CA ARG A 487 -9.38 15.51 -48.24
C ARG A 487 -10.88 15.29 -48.45
N ARG A 488 -11.73 15.98 -47.67
CA ARG A 488 -13.19 15.90 -47.75
C ARG A 488 -13.83 17.08 -48.49
N GLU A 489 -13.07 18.16 -48.71
CA GLU A 489 -13.32 19.16 -49.75
C GLU A 489 -13.08 18.53 -51.12
#